data_AF-A0A1G2U785-F1
#
_entry.id   AF-A0A1G2U785-F1
#
_cell.length_a   1.000
_cell.length_b   1.000
_cell.length_c   1.000
_cell.angle_alpha   90.00
_cell.angle_beta   90.00
_cell.angle_gamma   90.00
#
_symmetry.space_group_name_H-M   'P 1'
#
loop_
_entity.id
_entity.type
_entity.pdbx_description
1 polymer ?
#
loop_
_entity_poly.entity_id
_entity_poly.type
_entity_poly.pdbx_seq_one_letter_code
_entity_poly.pdbx_strand_id
1 'polypeptide(L)'
;MNYNFWADATAVTHFLTIVAVIVGLLISFRYKRFRPWEAGALVAIVMLWSYYGNCPLTILEEKLRVLAGNPSGITNIGFLPFYANKLFGMSFTSLTVQRTTFFTGGALFFASIEWLSPVMHYELFKIRRLFRRAKRKFA
;
A
#
# COMPACT_ATOMS: atom_id res chain seq x y z
N MET A 1 -26.37 17.54 -0.91
CA MET A 1 -25.62 16.31 -1.26
C MET A 1 -25.71 15.35 -0.08
N ASN A 2 -25.84 14.03 -0.33
CA ASN A 2 -25.86 13.06 0.77
C ASN A 2 -24.43 12.72 1.18
N TYR A 3 -23.85 13.53 2.07
CA TYR A 3 -22.47 13.36 2.55
C TYR A 3 -22.27 12.06 3.35
N ASN A 4 -23.31 11.56 4.02
CA ASN A 4 -23.27 10.26 4.71
C ASN A 4 -23.06 9.12 3.71
N PHE A 5 -23.79 9.12 2.59
CA PHE A 5 -23.61 8.12 1.54
C PHE A 5 -22.18 8.11 0.98
N TRP A 6 -21.61 9.29 0.71
CA TRP A 6 -20.24 9.39 0.22
C TRP A 6 -19.20 8.97 1.26
N ALA A 7 -19.42 9.29 2.54
CA ALA A 7 -18.56 8.84 3.63
C ALA A 7 -18.54 7.30 3.70
N ASP A 8 -19.70 6.66 3.65
CA ASP A 8 -19.80 5.21 3.71
C ASP A 8 -19.23 4.54 2.43
N ALA A 9 -19.46 5.12 1.25
CA ALA A 9 -18.82 4.66 0.01
C ALA A 9 -17.28 4.78 0.09
N THR A 10 -16.76 5.84 0.70
CA THR A 10 -15.32 6.02 0.93
C THR A 10 -14.77 4.97 1.89
N ALA A 11 -15.51 4.65 2.97
CA ALA A 11 -15.12 3.59 3.89
C ALA A 11 -15.09 2.21 3.21
N VAL A 12 -16.11 1.89 2.41
CA VAL A 12 -16.20 0.63 1.66
C VAL A 12 -15.08 0.51 0.65
N THR A 13 -14.82 1.56 -0.14
CA THR A 13 -13.72 1.55 -1.12
C THR A 13 -12.36 1.41 -0.45
N HIS A 14 -12.15 2.05 0.70
CA HIS A 14 -10.93 1.87 1.48
C HIS A 14 -10.78 0.42 1.97
N PHE A 15 -11.84 -0.19 2.50
CA PHE A 15 -11.84 -1.59 2.91
C PHE A 15 -11.55 -2.54 1.75
N LEU A 16 -12.20 -2.33 0.60
CA LEU A 16 -11.96 -3.11 -0.62
C LEU A 16 -10.52 -2.98 -1.12
N THR A 17 -9.91 -1.80 -0.98
CA THR A 17 -8.51 -1.58 -1.35
C THR A 17 -7.58 -2.40 -0.47
N ILE A 18 -7.83 -2.44 0.84
CA ILE A 18 -7.05 -3.28 1.78
C ILE A 18 -7.19 -4.76 1.41
N VAL A 19 -8.41 -5.23 1.16
CA VAL A 19 -8.66 -6.62 0.73
C VAL A 19 -7.95 -6.93 -0.60
N ALA A 20 -8.02 -6.01 -1.58
CA ALA A 20 -7.37 -6.17 -2.87
C ALA A 20 -5.85 -6.29 -2.74
N VAL A 21 -5.21 -5.51 -1.86
CA VAL A 21 -3.77 -5.64 -1.55
C VAL A 21 -3.47 -6.99 -0.92
N ILE A 22 -4.24 -7.43 0.08
CA ILE A 22 -4.02 -8.75 0.71
C ILE A 22 -4.15 -9.89 -0.32
N VAL A 23 -5.18 -9.85 -1.17
CA VAL A 23 -5.37 -10.84 -2.24
C VAL A 23 -4.25 -10.75 -3.28
N GLY A 24 -3.83 -9.53 -3.67
CA GLY A 24 -2.70 -9.28 -4.55
C GLY A 24 -1.40 -9.88 -4.03
N LEU A 25 -1.15 -9.74 -2.72
CA LEU A 25 -0.02 -10.38 -2.03
C LEU A 25 -0.09 -11.91 -2.18
N LEU A 26 -1.22 -12.54 -1.86
CA LEU A 26 -1.38 -14.00 -1.99
C LEU A 26 -1.18 -14.48 -3.44
N ILE A 27 -1.71 -13.74 -4.42
CA ILE A 27 -1.53 -14.03 -5.84
C ILE A 27 -0.05 -13.89 -6.23
N SER A 28 0.64 -12.85 -5.77
CA SER A 28 2.07 -12.62 -6.07
C SER A 28 2.98 -13.69 -5.44
N PHE A 29 2.57 -14.29 -4.32
CA PHE A 29 3.23 -15.46 -3.75
C PHE A 29 3.10 -16.68 -4.67
N ARG A 30 1.90 -16.93 -5.20
CA ARG A 30 1.63 -18.07 -6.10
C ARG A 30 2.22 -17.87 -7.51
N TYR A 31 2.15 -16.65 -8.02
CA TYR A 31 2.53 -16.25 -9.37
C TYR A 31 3.57 -15.15 -9.32
N LYS A 32 4.84 -15.57 -9.27
CA LYS A 32 6.00 -14.69 -9.05
C LYS A 32 6.10 -13.52 -10.04
N ARG A 33 5.52 -13.64 -11.24
CA ARG A 33 5.46 -12.56 -12.26
C ARG A 33 4.82 -11.27 -11.74
N PHE A 34 3.90 -11.34 -10.78
CA PHE A 34 3.20 -10.16 -10.26
C PHE A 34 3.93 -9.47 -9.09
N ARG A 35 5.02 -10.05 -8.58
CA ARG A 35 5.77 -9.47 -7.44
C ARG A 35 6.27 -8.03 -7.66
N PRO A 36 6.77 -7.63 -8.85
CA PRO A 36 7.20 -6.24 -9.06
C PRO A 36 6.03 -5.25 -8.98
N TRP A 37 4.86 -5.64 -9.48
CA TRP A 37 3.65 -4.82 -9.41
C TRP A 37 3.18 -4.65 -7.97
N GLU A 38 3.21 -5.75 -7.21
CA GLU A 38 2.85 -5.74 -5.79
C GLU A 38 3.82 -4.90 -4.96
N ALA A 39 5.13 -5.06 -5.20
CA ALA A 39 6.15 -4.22 -4.55
C ALA A 39 5.94 -2.74 -4.87
N GLY A 40 5.63 -2.39 -6.12
CA GLY A 40 5.30 -1.03 -6.53
C GLY A 40 4.06 -0.47 -5.81
N ALA A 41 2.98 -1.27 -5.71
CA ALA A 41 1.77 -0.90 -5.00
C ALA A 41 2.03 -0.68 -3.50
N LEU A 42 2.77 -1.57 -2.85
CA LEU A 42 3.16 -1.42 -1.45
C LEU A 42 4.00 -0.17 -1.20
N VAL A 43 4.99 0.12 -2.06
CA VAL A 43 5.79 1.35 -1.97
C VAL A 43 4.91 2.59 -2.10
N ALA A 44 4.00 2.62 -3.08
CA ALA A 44 3.09 3.74 -3.27
C ALA A 44 2.18 3.97 -2.07
N ILE A 45 1.62 2.89 -1.50
CA ILE A 45 0.77 2.96 -0.30
C ILE A 45 1.57 3.49 0.90
N VAL A 46 2.78 2.97 1.12
CA VAL A 46 3.65 3.42 2.21
C VAL A 46 4.02 4.90 2.03
N MET A 47 4.39 5.33 0.83
CA MET A 47 4.70 6.73 0.55
C MET A 47 3.52 7.65 0.80
N LEU A 48 2.32 7.29 0.30
CA LEU A 48 1.10 8.06 0.52
C LEU A 48 0.78 8.15 2.01
N TRP A 49 0.88 7.05 2.73
CA TRP A 49 0.61 7.03 4.16
C TRP A 49 1.63 7.86 4.96
N SER A 50 2.92 7.75 4.64
CA SER A 50 3.97 8.56 5.26
C SER A 50 3.82 10.05 4.97
N TYR A 51 3.39 10.42 3.76
CA TYR A 51 3.23 11.83 3.36
C TYR A 51 2.04 12.50 4.06
N TYR A 52 0.89 11.82 4.12
CA TYR A 52 -0.34 12.38 4.71
C TYR A 52 -0.50 12.08 6.21
N GLY A 53 0.39 11.27 6.82
CA GLY A 53 0.28 10.79 8.21
C GLY A 53 -0.87 9.80 8.45
N ASN A 54 -1.78 9.66 7.49
CA ASN A 54 -2.93 8.77 7.45
C ASN A 54 -3.18 8.36 5.99
N CYS A 55 -4.00 7.32 5.78
CA CYS A 55 -4.47 7.01 4.43
C CYS A 55 -5.35 8.17 3.90
N PRO A 56 -5.14 8.66 2.66
CA PRO A 56 -5.96 9.72 2.07
C PRO A 56 -7.46 9.44 2.12
N LEU A 57 -7.86 8.17 1.94
CA LEU A 57 -9.25 7.74 2.02
C LEU A 57 -9.84 7.93 3.42
N THR A 58 -9.06 7.72 4.48
CA THR A 58 -9.49 7.98 5.87
C THR A 58 -9.73 9.47 6.11
N ILE A 59 -8.85 10.33 5.59
CA ILE A 59 -8.99 11.78 5.72
C ILE A 59 -10.23 12.25 4.95
N LEU A 60 -10.46 11.69 3.76
CA LEU A 60 -11.65 11.99 2.96
C LEU A 60 -12.93 11.54 3.67
N GLU A 61 -12.95 10.34 4.25
CA GLU A 61 -14.08 9.85 5.04
C GLU A 61 -14.40 10.81 6.20
N GLU A 62 -13.40 11.19 7.00
CA GLU A 62 -13.63 12.11 8.13
C GLU A 62 -14.13 13.46 7.65
N LYS A 63 -13.58 14.01 6.57
CA LYS A 63 -14.08 15.27 5.98
C LYS A 63 -15.56 15.15 5.58
N LEU A 64 -15.95 14.05 4.95
CA LEU A 64 -17.35 13.82 4.56
C LEU A 64 -18.26 13.64 5.78
N ARG A 65 -17.79 12.96 6.83
CA ARG A 65 -18.51 12.78 8.10
C ARG A 65 -18.69 14.11 8.85
N VAL A 66 -17.67 14.96 8.88
CA VAL A 66 -17.75 16.32 9.43
C VAL A 66 -18.77 17.16 8.66
N LEU A 67 -18.74 17.14 7.32
CA LEU A 67 -19.73 17.85 6.49
C LEU A 67 -21.15 17.31 6.66
N ALA A 68 -21.30 16.04 7.02
CA ALA A 68 -22.58 15.42 7.34
C ALA A 68 -23.07 15.70 8.78
N GLY A 69 -22.27 16.40 9.61
CA GLY A 69 -22.60 16.70 11.00
C GLY A 69 -22.33 15.57 12.00
N ASN A 70 -21.65 14.49 11.59
CA ASN A 70 -21.38 13.31 12.40
C ASN A 70 -19.88 13.00 12.46
N PRO A 71 -19.05 13.88 13.06
CA PRO A 71 -17.60 13.68 13.15
C PRO A 71 -17.27 12.38 13.89
N SER A 72 -16.33 11.59 13.36
CA SER A 72 -15.98 10.30 13.94
C SER A 72 -14.63 10.29 14.64
N GLY A 73 -13.77 11.27 14.35
CA GLY A 73 -12.39 11.31 14.86
C GLY A 73 -11.53 10.17 14.32
N ILE A 74 -11.94 9.51 13.23
CA ILE A 74 -11.23 8.33 12.66
C ILE A 74 -9.78 8.63 12.28
N THR A 75 -9.46 9.88 11.95
CA THR A 75 -8.09 10.33 11.66
C THR A 75 -7.16 10.29 12.87
N ASN A 76 -7.68 10.38 14.10
CA ASN A 76 -6.88 10.34 15.32
C ASN A 76 -6.54 8.89 15.74
N ILE A 77 -7.44 7.96 15.44
CA ILE A 77 -7.35 6.56 15.87
C ILE A 77 -6.74 5.69 14.74
N GLY A 78 -7.03 6.04 13.49
CA GLY A 78 -6.70 5.25 12.30
C GLY A 78 -7.87 4.36 11.86
N PHE A 79 -7.93 4.10 10.56
CA PHE A 79 -9.05 3.39 9.92
C PHE A 79 -9.25 1.97 10.45
N LEU A 80 -8.19 1.14 10.45
CA LEU A 80 -8.25 -0.24 10.93
C LEU A 80 -8.67 -0.33 12.41
N PRO A 81 -8.01 0.38 13.35
CA PRO A 81 -8.42 0.39 14.75
C PRO A 81 -9.88 0.83 14.96
N PHE A 82 -10.32 1.88 14.28
CA PHE A 82 -11.68 2.38 14.39
C PHE A 82 -12.71 1.35 13.96
N TYR A 83 -12.55 0.75 12.77
CA TYR A 83 -13.50 -0.24 12.27
C TYR A 83 -13.39 -1.59 12.98
N ALA A 84 -12.22 -1.98 13.46
CA ALA A 84 -12.06 -3.18 14.29
C ALA A 84 -12.82 -3.06 15.60
N ASN A 85 -12.77 -1.88 16.24
CA ASN A 85 -13.54 -1.61 17.44
C ASN A 85 -15.04 -1.51 17.15
N LYS A 86 -15.41 -0.77 16.10
CA LYS A 86 -16.82 -0.55 15.72
C LYS A 86 -17.55 -1.84 15.32
N LEU A 87 -16.88 -2.75 14.61
CA LEU A 87 -17.52 -3.97 14.08
C LEU A 87 -17.35 -5.18 14.99
N PHE A 88 -16.23 -5.30 15.68
CA PHE A 88 -15.88 -6.51 16.44
C PHE A 88 -15.62 -6.25 17.93
N GLY A 89 -15.73 -5.01 18.40
CA GLY A 89 -15.42 -4.65 19.78
C GLY A 89 -13.93 -4.76 20.15
N MET A 90 -13.05 -4.94 19.16
CA MET A 90 -11.62 -5.14 19.40
C MET A 90 -10.87 -3.80 19.39
N SER A 91 -10.20 -3.46 20.49
CA SER A 91 -9.35 -2.27 20.57
C SER A 91 -7.91 -2.59 20.19
N PHE A 92 -7.43 -2.01 19.09
CA PHE A 92 -6.02 -2.04 18.72
C PHE A 92 -5.43 -0.64 18.85
N THR A 93 -4.18 -0.55 19.29
CA THR A 93 -3.48 0.74 19.25
C THR A 93 -3.06 1.06 17.81
N SER A 94 -3.12 2.34 17.43
CA SER A 94 -2.65 2.81 16.12
C SER A 94 -1.19 2.41 15.88
N LEU A 95 -0.36 2.47 16.92
CA LEU A 95 1.05 2.06 16.89
C LEU A 95 1.22 0.57 16.55
N THR A 96 0.39 -0.32 17.11
CA THR A 96 0.43 -1.76 16.79
C THR A 96 0.10 -2.00 15.33
N VAL A 97 -0.96 -1.39 14.82
CA VAL A 97 -1.34 -1.49 13.40
C VAL A 97 -0.26 -0.91 12.49
N GLN A 98 0.37 0.18 12.93
CA GLN A 98 1.46 0.81 12.19
C GLN A 98 2.68 -0.11 12.08
N ARG A 99 3.19 -0.58 13.21
CA ARG A 99 4.38 -1.46 13.26
C ARG A 99 4.17 -2.74 12.48
N THR A 100 3.02 -3.38 12.64
CA THR A 100 2.69 -4.63 11.93
C THR A 100 2.62 -4.40 10.43
N THR A 101 1.91 -3.36 9.98
CA THR A 101 1.83 -3.01 8.54
C THR A 101 3.20 -2.71 7.94
N PHE A 102 4.03 -1.90 8.60
CA PHE A 102 5.38 -1.59 8.11
C PHE A 102 6.30 -2.81 8.11
N PHE A 103 6.25 -3.65 9.14
CA PHE A 103 7.06 -4.86 9.23
C PHE A 103 6.68 -5.86 8.14
N THR A 104 5.38 -6.14 7.99
CA THR A 104 4.88 -7.07 6.98
C THR A 104 5.13 -6.53 5.57
N GLY A 105 4.83 -5.25 5.31
CA GLY A 105 5.10 -4.60 4.03
C GLY A 105 6.59 -4.59 3.67
N GLY A 106 7.45 -4.28 4.64
CA GLY A 106 8.91 -4.30 4.48
C GLY A 106 9.43 -5.70 4.18
N ALA A 107 9.02 -6.71 4.94
CA ALA A 107 9.43 -8.11 4.72
C ALA A 107 9.06 -8.60 3.31
N LEU A 108 7.85 -8.28 2.85
CA LEU A 108 7.38 -8.66 1.52
C LEU A 108 8.08 -7.89 0.40
N PHE A 109 8.43 -6.62 0.64
CA PHE A 109 9.23 -5.83 -0.27
C PHE A 109 10.66 -6.40 -0.41
N PHE A 110 11.32 -6.75 0.69
CA PHE A 110 12.65 -7.40 0.66
C PHE A 110 12.62 -8.73 -0.09
N ALA A 111 11.60 -9.57 0.17
CA ALA A 111 11.41 -10.82 -0.56
C ALA A 111 11.17 -10.60 -2.08
N SER A 112 10.62 -9.45 -2.46
CA SER A 112 10.40 -9.07 -3.86
C SER A 112 11.68 -8.58 -4.54
N ILE A 113 12.54 -7.83 -3.83
CA ILE A 113 13.87 -7.40 -4.33
C ILE A 113 14.79 -8.59 -4.56
N GLU A 114 14.86 -9.53 -3.61
CA GLU A 114 15.72 -10.71 -3.72
C GLU A 114 15.41 -11.50 -5.00
N TRP A 115 14.12 -11.58 -5.36
CA TRP A 115 13.66 -12.24 -6.58
C TRP A 115 13.97 -11.45 -7.86
N LEU A 116 14.02 -10.12 -7.81
CA LEU A 116 14.40 -9.27 -8.93
C LEU A 116 15.91 -9.29 -9.19
N SER A 117 16.72 -9.69 -8.20
CA SER A 117 18.19 -9.70 -8.31
C SER A 117 18.75 -10.46 -9.52
N PRO A 118 18.26 -11.66 -9.92
CA PRO A 118 18.80 -12.38 -11.07
C PRO A 118 18.44 -11.72 -12.40
N VAL A 119 17.22 -11.17 -12.51
CA VAL A 119 16.73 -10.47 -13.71
C VAL A 119 17.45 -9.14 -13.87
N MET A 120 17.60 -8.38 -12.78
CA MET A 120 18.40 -7.16 -12.76
C MET A 120 19.86 -7.42 -13.14
N HIS A 121 20.47 -8.49 -12.61
CA HIS A 121 21.82 -8.88 -13.00
C HIS A 121 21.90 -9.17 -14.50
N TYR A 122 20.97 -9.94 -15.05
CA TYR A 122 20.93 -10.25 -16.48
C TYR A 122 20.81 -8.99 -17.36
N GLU A 123 19.87 -8.09 -17.06
CA GLU A 123 19.68 -6.86 -17.82
C GLU A 123 20.89 -5.89 -17.68
N LEU A 124 21.48 -5.78 -16.49
CA LEU A 124 22.72 -5.01 -16.28
C LEU A 124 23.88 -5.55 -17.12
N PHE A 125 24.02 -6.89 -17.21
CA PHE A 125 25.03 -7.52 -18.07
C PHE A 125 24.77 -7.25 -19.56
N LYS A 126 23.51 -7.32 -19.99
CA LYS A 126 23.10 -7.04 -21.38
C LYS A 126 23.38 -5.58 -21.77
N ILE A 127 23.01 -4.64 -20.91
CA ILE A 127 23.29 -3.20 -21.09
C ILE A 127 24.79 -2.95 -21.15
N ARG A 128 25.58 -3.51 -20.21
CA ARG A 128 27.05 -3.41 -20.25
C ARG A 128 27.64 -3.95 -21.54
N ARG A 129 27.11 -5.06 -22.06
CA ARG A 129 27.58 -5.67 -23.32
C ARG A 129 27.24 -4.81 -24.53
N LEU A 130 26.04 -4.21 -24.57
CA LEU A 130 25.64 -3.25 -25.60
C LEU A 130 26.52 -1.99 -25.57
N PHE A 131 26.78 -1.43 -24.38
CA PHE A 131 27.63 -0.26 -24.21
C PHE A 131 29.06 -0.50 -24.69
N ARG A 132 29.64 -1.67 -24.37
CA ARG A 132 30.97 -2.06 -24.87
C ARG A 132 31.01 -2.22 -26.39
N ARG A 133 29.94 -2.75 -27.00
CA ARG A 133 29.84 -2.87 -28.46
C ARG A 133 29.69 -1.52 -29.13
N ALA A 134 28.86 -0.63 -28.57
CA ALA A 134 28.72 0.74 -29.06
C ALA A 134 30.05 1.50 -28.97
N LYS A 135 30.75 1.45 -27.83
CA LYS A 135 32.06 2.09 -27.66
C LYS A 135 33.10 1.63 -28.69
N ARG A 136 33.12 0.34 -29.06
CA ARG A 136 34.02 -0.20 -30.10
C ARG A 136 33.62 0.17 -31.54
N LYS A 137 32.39 0.60 -31.78
CA LYS A 137 31.89 0.97 -33.10
C LYS A 137 32.11 2.46 -33.41
N PHE A 138 32.32 3.27 -32.36
CA PHE A 138 32.52 4.72 -32.43
C PHE A 138 33.91 5.17 -31.93
N ALA A 139 34.82 4.24 -31.70
CA ALA A 139 36.24 4.47 -31.44
C ALA A 139 37.04 3.86 -32.60
#